data_AF-A0A1I5Y0Z5-F1
#
_entry.id   AF-A0A1I5Y0Z5-F1
#
_cell.length_a   1.000
_cell.length_b   1.000
_cell.length_c   1.000
_cell.angle_alpha   90.00
_cell.angle_beta   90.00
_cell.angle_gamma   90.00
#
_symmetry.space_group_name_H-M   'P 1'
#
loop_
_entity.id
_entity.type
_entity.pdbx_description
1 polymer ?
#
loop_
_entity_poly.entity_id
_entity_poly.type
_entity_poly.pdbx_seq_one_letter_code
_entity_poly.pdbx_strand_id
1 'polypeptide(L)'
;MQNVQDEHIIKLKLSNDIKKLKTEIENSFKNCRVEVPGENSCLLISKEPISLSPVLQFLDVKGISVYEAKAIKPTLEDVFVRITGIQATELKRMR
;
A
#
# COMPACT_ATOMS: atom_id res chain seq x y z
N MET A 1 -14.87 0.69 -19.07
CA MET A 1 -14.83 1.39 -17.77
C MET A 1 -13.68 0.78 -16.99
N GLN A 2 -12.61 1.54 -16.75
CA GLN A 2 -11.41 1.03 -16.08
C GLN A 2 -11.70 1.09 -14.58
N ASN A 3 -11.94 -0.07 -13.96
CA ASN A 3 -12.28 -0.15 -12.54
C ASN A 3 -11.09 0.32 -11.69
N VAL A 4 -11.16 1.56 -11.23
CA VAL A 4 -10.19 2.13 -10.27
C VAL A 4 -10.38 1.56 -8.85
N GLN A 5 -11.33 0.61 -8.70
CA GLN A 5 -11.62 -0.12 -7.46
C GLN A 5 -10.77 -1.39 -7.25
N ASP A 6 -9.96 -1.82 -8.23
CA ASP A 6 -9.25 -3.11 -8.19
C ASP A 6 -7.87 -3.06 -7.48
N GLU A 7 -7.53 -1.98 -6.78
CA GLU A 7 -6.29 -1.94 -6.00
C GLU A 7 -6.51 -2.41 -4.56
N HIS A 8 -5.92 -3.55 -4.25
CA HIS A 8 -5.81 -4.10 -2.91
C HIS A 8 -4.62 -3.44 -2.20
N ILE A 9 -4.92 -2.57 -1.25
CA ILE A 9 -3.92 -1.86 -0.47
C ILE A 9 -3.91 -2.43 0.95
N ILE A 10 -2.75 -2.86 1.43
CA ILE A 10 -2.55 -3.25 2.82
C ILE A 10 -1.50 -2.36 3.45
N LYS A 11 -1.86 -1.69 4.53
CA LYS A 11 -0.94 -0.95 5.37
C LYS A 11 -0.36 -1.87 6.45
N LEU A 12 0.96 -1.93 6.52
CA LEU A 12 1.68 -2.62 7.59
C LEU A 12 2.30 -1.61 8.55
N LYS A 13 2.27 -1.94 9.85
CA LYS A 13 3.06 -1.29 10.90
C LYS A 13 4.19 -2.23 11.32
N LEU A 14 5.41 -1.72 11.30
CA LEU A 14 6.65 -2.51 11.35
C LEU A 14 7.49 -2.11 12.56
N SER A 15 8.45 -2.96 12.95
CA SER A 15 9.45 -2.63 13.97
C SER A 15 10.48 -1.63 13.51
N ASN A 16 10.79 -1.60 12.21
CA ASN A 16 11.84 -0.78 11.59
C ASN A 16 11.42 -0.30 10.19
N ASP A 17 12.15 0.68 9.67
CA ASP A 17 12.01 1.17 8.29
C ASP A 17 12.49 0.11 7.27
N ILE A 18 11.77 0.00 6.15
CA ILE A 18 12.03 -1.01 5.12
C ILE A 18 12.45 -0.41 3.77
N LYS A 19 12.85 0.88 3.71
CA LYS A 19 13.22 1.56 2.46
C LYS A 19 14.27 0.79 1.67
N LYS A 20 15.25 0.19 2.36
CA LYS A 20 16.31 -0.62 1.74
C LYS A 20 15.83 -1.97 1.19
N LEU A 21 14.72 -2.49 1.71
CA LEU A 21 14.14 -3.77 1.30
C LEU A 21 12.99 -3.60 0.30
N LYS A 22 12.58 -2.36 0.02
CA LYS A 22 11.48 -2.04 -0.91
C LYS A 22 11.61 -2.82 -2.22
N THR A 23 12.74 -2.68 -2.91
CA THR A 23 12.99 -3.33 -4.20
C THR A 23 13.00 -4.85 -4.10
N GLU A 24 13.48 -5.39 -2.98
CA GLU A 24 13.52 -6.84 -2.75
C GLU A 24 12.10 -7.42 -2.57
N ILE A 25 11.23 -6.69 -1.85
CA ILE A 25 9.81 -7.06 -1.69
C ILE A 25 9.10 -6.99 -3.04
N GLU A 26 9.26 -5.91 -3.80
CA GLU A 26 8.63 -5.74 -5.14
C GLU A 26 9.08 -6.84 -6.12
N ASN A 27 10.33 -7.31 -6.03
CA ASN A 27 10.84 -8.42 -6.84
C ASN A 27 10.34 -9.79 -6.36
N SER A 28 10.10 -9.96 -5.06
CA SER A 28 9.67 -11.23 -4.46
C SER A 28 8.17 -11.48 -4.65
N PHE A 29 7.36 -10.43 -4.68
CA PHE A 29 5.90 -10.51 -4.82
C PHE A 29 5.47 -9.94 -6.16
N LYS A 30 5.13 -10.82 -7.11
CA LYS A 30 4.63 -10.41 -8.44
C LYS A 30 3.41 -9.49 -8.29
N ASN A 31 3.35 -8.46 -9.13
CA ASN A 31 2.27 -7.48 -9.16
C ASN A 31 2.04 -6.73 -7.84
N CYS A 32 3.05 -6.66 -6.96
CA CYS A 32 3.01 -5.89 -5.72
C CYS A 32 3.98 -4.69 -5.81
N ARG A 33 3.44 -3.49 -5.60
CA ARG A 33 4.20 -2.25 -5.42
C ARG A 33 4.26 -1.92 -3.93
N VAL A 34 5.39 -1.38 -3.48
CA VAL A 34 5.60 -1.00 -2.08
C VAL A 34 5.80 0.50 -1.97
N GLU A 35 5.05 1.13 -1.09
CA GLU A 35 5.25 2.53 -0.72
C GLU A 35 5.58 2.65 0.76
N VAL A 36 6.48 3.57 1.11
CA VAL A 36 6.92 3.81 2.49
C VAL A 36 6.58 5.27 2.84
N PRO A 37 5.30 5.57 3.14
CA PRO A 37 4.83 6.95 3.34
C PRO A 37 5.29 7.57 4.66
N GLY A 38 5.85 6.78 5.58
CA GLY A 38 6.33 7.26 6.88
C GLY A 38 7.25 6.23 7.54
N GLU A 39 7.77 6.59 8.72
CA GLU A 39 8.64 5.70 9.49
C GLU A 39 7.90 4.44 9.91
N ASN A 40 8.59 3.30 9.82
CA ASN A 40 8.12 2.01 10.36
C ASN A 40 6.74 1.59 9.84
N SER A 41 6.37 2.05 8.64
CA SER A 41 5.12 1.67 8.00
C SER A 41 5.32 1.54 6.50
N CYS A 42 4.57 0.62 5.90
CA CYS A 42 4.56 0.49 4.45
C CYS A 42 3.14 0.20 3.94
N LEU A 43 2.94 0.49 2.66
CA LEU A 43 1.75 0.14 1.90
C LEU A 43 2.17 -0.90 0.86
N LEU A 44 1.48 -2.02 0.88
CA LEU A 44 1.53 -3.03 -0.18
C LEU A 44 0.35 -2.78 -1.09
N ILE A 45 0.62 -2.54 -2.37
CA ILE A 45 -0.38 -2.17 -3.37
C ILE A 45 -0.34 -3.22 -4.48
N SER A 46 -1.44 -3.91 -4.71
CA SER A 46 -1.54 -4.88 -5.80
C SER A 46 -2.89 -4.80 -6.50
N LYS A 47 -2.95 -5.30 -7.74
CA LYS A 47 -4.20 -5.46 -8.49
C LYS A 47 -5.01 -6.69 -8.05
N GLU A 48 -4.41 -7.57 -7.25
CA GLU A 48 -5.02 -8.80 -6.77
C GLU A 48 -4.87 -8.89 -5.25
N PRO A 49 -5.72 -9.67 -4.55
CA PRO A 49 -5.57 -9.87 -3.11
C PRO A 49 -4.19 -10.44 -2.76
N ILE A 50 -3.47 -9.75 -1.88
CA ILE A 50 -2.15 -10.18 -1.41
C ILE A 50 -2.32 -11.12 -0.21
N SER A 51 -1.79 -12.34 -0.32
CA SER A 51 -1.69 -13.24 0.84
C SER A 51 -0.63 -12.72 1.81
N LEU A 52 -1.02 -12.46 3.06
CA LEU A 52 -0.10 -11.88 4.05
C LEU A 52 0.91 -12.87 4.61
N SER A 53 0.57 -14.16 4.72
CA SER A 53 1.49 -15.17 5.28
C SER A 53 2.90 -15.15 4.68
N PRO A 54 3.10 -15.19 3.34
CA PRO A 54 4.43 -15.15 2.76
C PRO A 54 5.13 -13.79 2.93
N VAL A 55 4.37 -12.70 3.00
CA VAL A 55 4.92 -11.36 3.27
C VAL A 55 5.45 -11.28 4.70
N LEU A 56 4.68 -11.74 5.67
CA LEU A 56 5.07 -11.77 7.08
C LEU A 56 6.31 -12.63 7.28
N GLN A 57 6.35 -13.81 6.65
CA GLN A 57 7.52 -14.70 6.72
C GLN A 57 8.76 -14.08 6.09
N PHE A 58 8.63 -13.42 4.94
CA PHE A 58 9.74 -12.71 4.31
C PHE A 58 10.32 -11.63 5.23
N LEU A 59 9.46 -10.83 5.86
CA LEU A 59 9.88 -9.76 6.77
C LEU A 59 10.52 -10.30 8.04
N ASP A 60 9.98 -11.40 8.59
CA ASP A 60 10.51 -12.07 9.78
C ASP A 60 11.94 -12.59 9.56
N VAL A 61 12.19 -13.25 8.42
CA VAL A 61 13.55 -13.70 8.02
C VAL A 61 14.54 -12.53 7.90
N LYS A 62 14.05 -11.32 7.62
CA LYS A 62 14.85 -10.09 7.55
C LYS A 62 14.95 -9.36 8.90
N GLY A 63 14.41 -9.94 9.97
CA GLY A 63 14.43 -9.37 11.33
C GLY A 63 13.46 -8.21 11.52
N ILE A 64 12.41 -8.11 10.70
CA ILE A 64 11.40 -7.05 10.78
C ILE A 64 10.10 -7.65 11.30
N SER A 65 9.71 -7.24 12.51
CA SER A 65 8.43 -7.63 13.08
C SER A 65 7.30 -6.77 12.51
N VAL A 66 6.15 -7.39 12.27
CA VAL A 66 4.92 -6.70 11.85
C VAL A 66 3.94 -6.68 13.02
N TYR A 67 3.56 -5.49 13.46
CA TYR A 67 2.65 -5.30 14.60
C TYR A 67 1.18 -5.16 14.17
N GLU A 68 0.93 -4.64 12.98
CA GLU A 68 -0.42 -4.44 12.47
C GLU A 68 -0.43 -4.63 10.95
N ALA A 69 -1.50 -5.23 10.45
CA ALA A 69 -1.81 -5.29 9.03
C ALA A 69 -3.27 -4.86 8.81
N LYS A 70 -3.48 -3.79 8.05
CA LYS A 70 -4.80 -3.18 7.84
C LYS A 70 -5.07 -3.01 6.35
N ALA A 71 -6.15 -3.61 5.86
CA ALA A 71 -6.64 -3.34 4.51
C ALA A 71 -7.14 -1.89 4.41
N ILE A 72 -6.66 -1.16 3.42
CA ILE A 72 -7.08 0.21 3.13
C ILE A 72 -7.99 0.16 1.92
N LYS A 73 -9.23 0.65 2.09
CA LYS A 73 -10.13 0.91 0.97
C LYS A 73 -9.98 2.39 0.59
N PRO A 74 -9.56 2.71 -0.64
CA PRO A 74 -9.50 4.11 -1.08
C PRO A 74 -10.90 4.72 -1.03
N THR A 75 -10.98 6.00 -0.66
CA THR A 75 -12.25 6.72 -0.65
C THR A 75 -12.67 7.11 -2.07
N LEU A 76 -13.95 7.47 -2.25
CA LEU A 76 -14.42 8.00 -3.55
C LEU A 76 -13.65 9.27 -3.96
N GLU A 77 -13.28 10.11 -2.99
CA GLU A 77 -12.45 11.30 -3.25
C GLU A 77 -11.06 10.89 -3.75
N ASP A 78 -10.40 9.92 -3.11
CA ASP A 78 -9.07 9.44 -3.56
C ASP A 78 -9.11 8.89 -4.99
N VAL A 79 -10.17 8.13 -5.31
CA VAL A 79 -10.40 7.59 -6.66
C VAL A 79 -10.67 8.72 -7.67
N PHE A 80 -11.49 9.70 -7.30
CA PHE A 80 -11.82 10.83 -8.16
C PHE A 80 -10.59 11.68 -8.47
N VAL A 81 -9.77 12.00 -7.47
CA VAL A 81 -8.51 12.74 -7.63
C VAL A 81 -7.58 12.01 -8.60
N ARG A 82 -7.45 10.69 -8.46
CA ARG A 82 -6.61 9.88 -9.36
C ARG A 82 -7.11 9.86 -10.80
N ILE A 83 -8.43 9.80 -11.02
CA ILE A 83 -9.01 9.77 -12.38
C ILE A 83 -8.93 11.13 -13.05
N THR A 84 -9.28 12.20 -12.32
CA THR A 84 -9.48 13.53 -12.90
C THR A 84 -8.25 14.42 -12.81
N GLY A 85 -7.27 14.06 -11.95
CA GLY A 85 -6.12 14.91 -11.64
C GLY A 85 -6.45 16.12 -10.76
N ILE A 86 -7.72 16.28 -10.35
CA ILE A 86 -8.18 17.39 -9.52
C ILE A 86 -7.86 17.06 -8.06
N GLN A 87 -7.07 17.90 -7.39
CA GLN A 87 -6.67 17.68 -6.00
C GLN A 87 -7.87 17.74 -5.03
N ALA A 88 -7.80 16.98 -3.93
CA ALA A 88 -8.87 16.92 -2.93
C ALA A 88 -9.25 18.29 -2.35
N THR A 89 -8.31 19.23 -2.31
CA THR A 89 -8.50 20.61 -1.87
C THR A 89 -9.41 21.43 -2.80
N GLU A 90 -9.34 21.17 -4.11
CA GLU A 90 -10.20 21.81 -5.11
C GLU A 90 -11.62 21.23 -5.05
N LEU A 91 -11.73 19.93 -4.80
CA LEU A 91 -12.99 19.22 -4.53
C LEU A 91 -13.79 19.85 -3.38
N LYS A 92 -13.11 20.22 -2.29
CA LYS A 92 -13.74 20.90 -1.14
C LYS A 92 -14.29 22.28 -1.48
N ARG A 93 -13.76 22.97 -2.50
CA ARG A 93 -14.25 24.30 -2.94
C ARG A 93 -15.50 24.21 -3.82
N MET A 94 -15.79 23.05 -4.39
CA MET A 94 -16.97 22.81 -5.22
C MET A 94 -18.22 22.42 -4.41
N ARG A 95 -18.08 22.27 -3.09
CA ARG A 95 -19.14 21.81 -2.19
C ARG A 95 -19.83 22.97 -1.48
#